data_AF-A0A536A5L9-F1
#
_entry.id   AF-A0A536A5L9-F1
#
_cell.length_a   1.000
_cell.length_b   1.000
_cell.length_c   1.000
_cell.angle_alpha   90.00
_cell.angle_beta   90.00
_cell.angle_gamma   90.00
#
_symmetry.space_group_name_H-M   'P 1'
#
loop_
_entity.id
_entity.type
_entity.pdbx_description
1 polymer ?
#
loop_
_entity_poly.entity_id
_entity_poly.type
_entity_poly.pdbx_seq_one_letter_code
_entity_poly.pdbx_strand_id
1 'polypeptide(L)' 'MSGITPREVQIQTSELTEFQQAVLVGTLLGDGSIAKHGHHHRLFVKHATAQIALAAWKREVFADFTSMPLHH' A
#
# COMPACT_ATOMS: atom_id res chain seq x y z
N MET A 1 0.55 -37.35 17.57
CA MET A 1 -0.31 -36.16 17.44
C MET A 1 0.48 -34.95 17.92
N SER A 2 0.92 -34.09 17.02
CA SER A 2 1.57 -32.83 17.36
C SER A 2 0.76 -31.71 16.69
N GLY A 3 -0.09 -31.06 17.48
CA GLY A 3 -0.89 -29.94 17.01
C GLY A 3 0.02 -28.75 16.70
N ILE A 4 0.00 -28.29 15.45
CA ILE A 4 0.52 -26.97 15.11
C ILE A 4 -0.51 -25.98 15.65
N THR A 5 -0.21 -25.35 16.79
CA THR A 5 -1.00 -24.21 17.26
C THR A 5 -0.67 -23.03 16.35
N PRO A 6 -1.63 -22.49 15.57
CA PRO A 6 -1.38 -21.28 14.80
C PRO A 6 -1.11 -20.16 15.79
N ARG A 7 0.08 -19.56 15.73
CA ARG A 7 0.32 -18.27 16.38
C ARG A 7 -0.35 -17.24 15.47
N GLU A 8 -1.62 -16.90 15.75
CA GLU A 8 -2.23 -15.74 15.12
C GLU A 8 -1.44 -14.50 15.54
N VAL A 9 -0.60 -14.01 14.62
CA VAL A 9 -0.10 -12.64 14.70
C VAL A 9 -1.26 -11.79 14.20
N GLN A 10 -2.05 -11.25 15.13
CA GLN A 10 -3.03 -10.23 14.80
C GLN A 10 -2.25 -9.02 14.26
N ILE A 11 -2.22 -8.87 12.95
CA ILE A 11 -1.74 -7.65 12.30
C ILE A 11 -2.74 -6.57 12.69
N GLN A 12 -2.41 -5.79 13.72
CA GLN A 12 -3.06 -4.52 13.93
C GLN A 12 -2.82 -3.73 12.64
N THR A 13 -3.88 -3.47 11.89
CA THR A 13 -3.85 -2.41 10.89
C THR A 13 -3.54 -1.13 11.67
N SER A 14 -2.28 -0.69 11.68
CA SER A 14 -1.95 0.62 12.23
C SER A 14 -2.77 1.63 11.43
N GLU A 15 -3.60 2.40 12.14
CA GLU A 15 -4.30 3.54 11.55
C GLU A 15 -3.28 4.38 10.77
N LEU A 16 -3.63 4.78 9.54
CA LEU A 16 -2.75 5.64 8.74
C LEU A 16 -2.54 6.95 9.51
N THR A 17 -1.29 7.42 9.55
CA THR A 17 -1.00 8.77 10.04
C THR A 17 -1.76 9.82 9.22
N GLU A 18 -2.03 11.00 9.78
CA GLU A 18 -2.70 12.09 9.04
C GLU A 18 -1.99 12.42 7.72
N PHE A 19 -0.66 12.37 7.72
CA PHE A 19 0.15 12.56 6.52
C PHE A 19 -0.09 11.47 5.48
N GLN A 20 -0.06 10.19 5.87
CA GLN A 20 -0.35 9.06 4.98
C GLN A 20 -1.79 9.14 4.44
N GLN A 21 -2.76 9.55 5.25
CA GLN A 21 -4.14 9.77 4.82
C GLN A 21 -4.23 10.87 3.76
N ALA A 22 -3.59 12.02 3.98
CA ALA A 22 -3.56 13.11 3.02
C ALA A 22 -2.92 12.67 1.69
N VAL A 23 -1.79 11.95 1.73
CA VAL A 23 -1.13 11.40 0.54
C VAL A 23 -2.03 10.39 -0.19
N LEU A 24 -2.74 9.53 0.55
CA LEU A 24 -3.68 8.56 -0.02
C LEU A 24 -4.84 9.27 -0.71
N VAL A 25 -5.51 10.22 -0.04
CA VAL A 25 -6.62 10.99 -0.62
C VAL A 25 -6.18 11.75 -1.85
N GLY A 26 -5.04 12.46 -1.78
CA GLY A 26 -4.50 13.18 -2.94
C GLY A 26 -4.17 12.27 -4.12
N THR A 27 -3.66 11.06 -3.84
CA THR A 27 -3.41 10.05 -4.88
C THR A 27 -4.71 9.57 -5.51
N LEU A 28 -5.76 9.29 -4.72
CA LEU A 28 -7.05 8.82 -5.24
C LEU A 28 -7.80 9.88 -6.04
N LEU A 29 -7.61 11.16 -5.73
CA LEU A 29 -8.19 12.28 -6.48
C LEU A 29 -7.43 12.59 -7.77
N GLY A 30 -6.16 12.22 -7.85
CA GLY A 30 -5.29 12.54 -8.98
C GLY A 30 -4.95 11.32 -9.83
N ASP A 31 -3.88 10.63 -9.45
CA ASP A 31 -3.14 9.69 -10.29
C ASP A 31 -3.30 8.23 -9.89
N GLY A 32 -4.18 7.91 -8.93
CA GLY A 32 -4.34 6.54 -8.44
C GLY A 32 -5.76 6.07 -8.26
N SER A 33 -5.90 4.77 -8.05
CA SER A 33 -7.16 4.10 -7.75
C SER A 33 -6.94 2.92 -6.82
N ILE A 34 -7.98 2.52 -6.08
CA ILE A 34 -7.98 1.27 -5.34
C ILE A 34 -8.63 0.20 -6.20
N ALA A 35 -7.89 -0.87 -6.49
CA ALA A 35 -8.46 -2.05 -7.12
C ALA A 35 -8.44 -3.23 -6.15
N LYS A 36 -9.53 -3.99 -6.16
CA LYS A 36 -9.65 -5.22 -5.38
C LYS A 36 -9.02 -6.37 -6.17
N HIS A 37 -8.08 -7.07 -5.56
CA HIS A 37 -7.48 -8.27 -6.12
C HIS A 37 -7.66 -9.43 -5.13
N GLY A 38 -8.71 -10.25 -5.36
CA GLY A 38 -9.14 -11.27 -4.41
C GLY A 38 -9.63 -10.66 -3.10
N HIS A 39 -9.02 -11.05 -1.98
CA HIS A 39 -9.33 -10.53 -0.64
C HIS A 39 -8.55 -9.25 -0.27
N HIS A 40 -7.62 -8.81 -1.11
CA HIS A 40 -6.76 -7.65 -0.82
C HIS A 40 -7.14 -6.43 -1.65
N HIS A 41 -6.99 -5.25 -1.07
CA HIS A 41 -7.10 -3.98 -1.78
C HIS A 41 -5.70 -3.48 -2.09
N ARG A 42 -5.48 -3.01 -3.31
CA ARG A 42 -4.19 -2.48 -3.75
C ARG A 42 -4.38 -1.07 -4.26
N LEU A 43 -3.50 -0.17 -3.85
CA LEU A 43 -3.38 1.15 -4.43
C LEU A 43 -2.58 1.04 -5.73
N PHE A 44 -3.23 1.36 -6.84
CA PHE A 44 -2.58 1.48 -8.15
C PHE A 44 -2.29 2.95 -8.39
N VAL A 45 -1.02 3.28 -8.60
CA VAL A 45 -0.60 4.63 -8.98
C VAL A 45 -0.23 4.58 -10.46
N LYS A 46 -0.98 5.29 -11.31
CA LYS A 46 -0.66 5.43 -12.72
C LYS A 46 0.48 6.43 -12.82
N HIS A 47 1.60 6.01 -13.39
CA HIS A 47 2.72 6.89 -13.63
C HIS A 47 3.22 6.74 -15.07
N ALA A 48 3.51 7.87 -15.72
CA ALA A 48 4.40 7.87 -16.87
C ALA A 48 5.83 7.62 -16.39
N THR A 49 6.74 7.19 -17.28
CA THR A 49 8.17 6.96 -16.94
C THR A 49 8.79 8.20 -16.28
N ALA A 50 8.38 9.40 -16.68
CA ALA A 50 8.84 10.66 -16.11
C ALA A 50 8.43 10.90 -14.63
N GLN A 51 7.48 10.12 -14.10
CA GLN A 51 6.94 10.28 -12.74
C GLN A 51 7.35 9.14 -11.80
N ILE A 52 8.34 8.32 -12.17
CA ILE A 52 8.78 7.18 -11.36
C ILE A 52 9.30 7.60 -9.98
N ALA A 53 9.93 8.78 -9.87
CA ALA A 53 10.39 9.33 -8.60
C ALA A 53 9.23 9.63 -7.63
N LEU A 54 8.10 10.14 -8.15
CA LEU A 54 6.90 10.38 -7.34
C LEU A 54 6.27 9.07 -6.86
N ALA A 55 6.22 8.06 -7.73
CA ALA A 55 5.73 6.73 -7.36
C ALA A 55 6.63 6.07 -6.29
N ALA A 56 7.95 6.23 -6.40
CA ALA A 56 8.90 5.75 -5.41
C ALA A 56 8.73 6.44 -4.06
N TRP A 57 8.61 7.77 -4.05
CA TRP A 57 8.35 8.52 -2.82
C TRP A 57 7.04 8.10 -2.15
N LYS A 58 5.94 7.95 -2.92
CA LYS A 58 4.67 7.45 -2.37
C LYS A 58 4.83 6.06 -1.77
N ARG A 59 5.60 5.17 -2.42
CA ARG A 59 5.89 3.85 -1.89
C ARG A 59 6.62 3.93 -0.54
N GLU A 60 7.60 4.83 -0.41
CA GLU A 60 8.31 5.06 0.85
C GLU A 60 7.37 5.55 1.96
N VAL A 61 6.44 6.46 1.65
CA VAL A 61 5.43 6.95 2.61
C VAL A 61 4.57 5.81 3.17
N PHE A 62 4.29 4.78 2.37
CA PHE A 62 3.49 3.62 2.78
C PHE A 62 4.35 2.38 3.08
N ALA A 63 5.67 2.51 3.24
CA ALA A 63 6.62 1.39 3.38
C ALA A 63 6.23 0.38 4.47
N ASP A 64 5.61 0.86 5.55
CA ASP A 64 5.16 0.05 6.68
C ASP A 64 4.04 -0.94 6.32
N PHE A 65 3.34 -0.70 5.20
CA PHE A 65 2.17 -1.48 4.76
C PHE A 65 2.31 -2.09 3.35
N THR A 66 3.30 -1.64 2.58
CA THR A 66 3.54 -2.14 1.22
C THR A 66 4.72 -3.10 1.16
N SER A 67 4.44 -4.34 0.79
CA SER A 67 5.46 -5.36 0.50
C SER A 67 5.82 -5.46 -0.98
N MET A 68 5.11 -4.73 -1.87
CA MET A 68 5.31 -4.85 -3.31
C MET A 68 6.42 -3.92 -3.82
N PRO A 69 7.33 -4.39 -4.68
CA PRO A 69 8.27 -3.54 -5.39
C PRO A 69 7.55 -2.69 -6.45
N LEU A 70 8.18 -1.59 -6.88
CA LEU A 70 7.70 -0.86 -8.06
C LEU A 70 7.87 -1.75 -9.29
N HIS A 71 6.82 -1.87 -10.10
CA HIS A 71 6.88 -2.56 -11.37
C HIS A 71 7.22 -1.54 -12.48
N HIS A 72 8.17 -1.90 -13.35
CA HIS A 72 8.56 -1.12 -14.52
C HIS A 72 7.62 -1.35 -15.70
#